data_AF-A0A392TUW3-F1
#
_entry.id   AF-A0A392TUW3-F1
#
_cell.length_a   1.000
_cell.length_b   1.000
_cell.length_c   1.000
_cell.angle_alpha   90.00
_cell.angle_beta   90.00
_cell.angle_gamma   90.00
#
_symmetry.space_group_name_H-M   'P 1'
#
loop_
_entity.id
_entity.type
_entity.pdbx_description
1 polymer ?
#
loop_
_entity_poly.entity_id
_entity_poly.type
_entity_poly.pdbx_seq_one_letter_code
_entity_poly.pdbx_strand_id
1 'polypeptide(L)'
;KRLERFMSHKPTLFTGGYNPKGAIKWMDEVEIIFEAMGCTEENKTTLGTYVLREEANVWWKTVKLRIGVDGVAIVWEIFKREFLR
;
A
#
# COMPACT_ATOMS: atom_id res chain seq x y z
N LYS A 1 7.12 -3.78 -16.44
CA LYS A 1 8.08 -4.63 -15.69
C LYS A 1 8.00 -4.56 -14.16
N ARG A 2 8.14 -3.41 -13.46
CA ARG A 2 8.11 -3.42 -11.97
C ARG A 2 6.77 -3.88 -11.39
N LEU A 3 5.65 -3.36 -11.89
CA LEU A 3 4.32 -3.81 -11.52
C LEU A 3 4.09 -5.29 -11.88
N GLU A 4 4.49 -5.73 -13.07
CA GLU A 4 4.41 -7.16 -13.47
C GLU A 4 5.17 -8.06 -12.49
N ARG A 5 6.41 -7.68 -12.11
CA ARG A 5 7.20 -8.42 -11.12
C ARG A 5 6.50 -8.46 -9.77
N PHE A 6 5.97 -7.33 -9.30
CA PHE A 6 5.17 -7.28 -8.07
C PHE A 6 3.97 -8.23 -8.14
N MET A 7 3.19 -8.18 -9.22
CA MET A 7 2.05 -9.07 -9.41
C MET A 7 2.43 -10.55 -9.56
N SER A 8 3.64 -10.85 -10.05
CA SER A 8 4.14 -12.23 -10.14
C SER A 8 4.35 -12.89 -8.77
N HIS A 9 4.58 -12.10 -7.72
CA HIS A 9 4.61 -12.57 -6.33
C HIS A 9 3.23 -12.79 -5.72
N LYS A 10 2.14 -12.54 -6.47
CA LYS A 10 0.74 -12.70 -6.04
C LYS A 10 0.45 -11.99 -4.71
N PRO A 11 0.67 -10.66 -4.65
CA PRO A 11 0.41 -9.88 -3.44
C PRO A 11 -1.06 -10.02 -3.02
N THR A 12 -1.26 -10.16 -1.72
CA THR A 12 -2.60 -10.25 -1.14
C THR A 12 -3.37 -8.96 -1.39
N LEU A 13 -4.62 -9.08 -1.83
CA LEU A 13 -5.51 -7.93 -1.99
C LEU A 13 -6.12 -7.56 -0.63
N PHE A 14 -6.34 -6.27 -0.38
CA PHE A 14 -7.02 -5.80 0.82
C PHE A 14 -8.25 -4.99 0.44
N THR A 15 -9.43 -5.45 0.85
CA THR A 15 -10.71 -4.83 0.53
C THR A 15 -11.17 -3.81 1.57
N GLY A 16 -10.63 -3.86 2.80
CA GLY A 16 -11.02 -2.97 3.90
C GLY A 16 -11.77 -3.68 5.01
N GLY A 17 -12.74 -2.98 5.62
CA GLY A 17 -13.51 -3.44 6.76
C GLY A 17 -12.80 -3.35 8.12
N TYR A 18 -13.55 -3.60 9.20
CA TYR A 18 -13.02 -3.62 10.56
C TYR A 18 -12.26 -4.94 10.83
N ASN A 19 -11.02 -5.01 10.36
CA ASN A 19 -10.15 -6.17 10.56
C ASN A 19 -8.70 -5.75 10.90
N PRO A 20 -8.42 -5.30 12.14
CA PRO A 20 -7.10 -4.82 12.53
C PRO A 20 -5.99 -5.87 12.34
N LYS A 21 -6.27 -7.13 12.67
CA LYS A 21 -5.31 -8.23 12.48
C LYS A 21 -5.04 -8.51 11.01
N GLY A 22 -6.07 -8.47 10.17
CA GLY A 22 -5.93 -8.63 8.72
C GLY A 22 -5.16 -7.48 8.08
N ALA A 23 -5.35 -6.25 8.55
CA ALA A 23 -4.62 -5.08 8.08
C ALA A 23 -3.11 -5.19 8.38
N ILE A 24 -2.75 -5.59 9.61
CA ILE A 24 -1.34 -5.83 10.00
C ILE A 24 -0.74 -6.94 9.14
N LYS A 25 -1.42 -8.09 9.05
CA LYS A 25 -0.94 -9.22 8.25
C LYS A 25 -0.75 -8.85 6.77
N TRP A 26 -1.69 -8.10 6.19
CA TRP A 26 -1.58 -7.63 4.81
C TRP A 26 -0.37 -6.70 4.62
N MET A 27 -0.11 -5.80 5.58
CA MET A 27 1.05 -4.92 5.55
C MET A 27 2.35 -5.74 5.51
N ASP A 28 2.50 -6.70 6.42
CA ASP A 28 3.69 -7.55 6.52
C ASP A 28 3.94 -8.33 5.22
N GLU A 29 2.89 -8.95 4.65
CA GLU A 29 2.99 -9.71 3.40
C GLU A 29 3.43 -8.83 2.22
N VAL A 30 2.94 -7.59 2.13
CA VAL A 30 3.34 -6.64 1.09
C VAL A 30 4.78 -6.17 1.30
N GLU A 31 5.20 -5.91 2.54
CA GLU A 31 6.58 -5.49 2.85
C GLU A 31 7.61 -6.58 2.55
N ILE A 32 7.30 -7.86 2.80
CA ILE A 32 8.14 -8.99 2.41
C ILE A 32 8.38 -9.00 0.89
N ILE A 33 7.35 -8.72 0.09
CA ILE A 33 7.49 -8.66 -1.37
C ILE A 33 8.37 -7.47 -1.78
N PHE A 34 8.21 -6.31 -1.13
CA PHE A 34 9.07 -5.15 -1.40
C PHE A 34 10.54 -5.43 -1.14
N GLU A 35 10.84 -6.11 -0.03
CA GLU A 35 12.20 -6.53 0.31
C GLU A 35 12.74 -7.52 -0.73
N ALA A 36 12.00 -8.58 -1.05
CA ALA A 36 12.39 -9.57 -2.04
C ALA A 36 12.63 -8.97 -3.44
N MET A 37 11.93 -7.89 -3.77
CA MET A 37 12.09 -7.17 -5.03
C MET A 37 13.19 -6.09 -5.02
N GLY A 38 13.69 -5.69 -3.84
CA GLY A 38 14.55 -4.52 -3.69
C GLY A 38 13.84 -3.22 -4.08
N CYS A 39 12.57 -3.04 -3.67
CA CYS A 39 11.81 -1.83 -4.02
C CYS A 39 12.37 -0.58 -3.32
N THR A 40 12.58 0.49 -4.10
CA THR A 40 12.91 1.80 -3.54
C THR A 40 11.69 2.42 -2.87
N GLU A 41 11.92 3.34 -1.92
CA GLU A 41 10.84 4.02 -1.17
C GLU A 41 9.83 4.72 -2.10
N GLU A 42 10.28 5.30 -3.22
CA GLU A 42 9.37 5.97 -4.16
C GLU A 42 8.36 5.00 -4.80
N ASN A 43 8.70 3.71 -4.90
CA ASN A 43 7.87 2.71 -5.56
C ASN A 43 6.93 1.96 -4.62
N LYS A 44 7.29 1.86 -3.34
CA LYS A 44 6.53 1.08 -2.36
C LYS A 44 5.08 1.55 -2.26
N THR A 45 4.84 2.85 -2.13
CA THR A 45 3.47 3.40 -2.06
C THR A 45 2.67 3.07 -3.32
N THR A 46 3.23 3.28 -4.51
CA THR A 46 2.52 2.99 -5.76
C THR A 46 2.16 1.52 -5.89
N LEU A 47 3.07 0.60 -5.56
CA LEU A 47 2.84 -0.84 -5.64
C LEU A 47 1.89 -1.35 -4.54
N GLY A 48 2.10 -0.93 -3.29
CA GLY A 48 1.27 -1.38 -2.16
C GLY A 48 -0.16 -0.90 -2.29
N THR A 49 -0.34 0.34 -2.75
CA THR A 49 -1.69 0.88 -2.94
C THR A 49 -2.38 0.32 -4.19
N TYR A 50 -1.63 -0.27 -5.13
CA TYR A 50 -2.20 -0.96 -6.29
C TYR A 50 -3.02 -2.19 -5.92
N VAL A 51 -2.80 -2.81 -4.75
CA VAL A 51 -3.54 -4.02 -4.31
C VAL A 51 -4.66 -3.74 -3.32
N LEU A 52 -4.93 -2.46 -3.05
CA LEU A 52 -6.14 -2.04 -2.33
C LEU A 52 -7.37 -2.17 -3.23
N ARG A 53 -8.46 -2.69 -2.70
CA ARG A 53 -9.73 -2.89 -3.39
C ARG A 53 -10.86 -2.26 -2.58
N GLU A 54 -11.99 -2.05 -3.24
CA GLU A 54 -13.25 -1.65 -2.59
C GLU A 54 -13.08 -0.49 -1.59
N GLU A 55 -13.50 -0.68 -0.34
CA GLU A 55 -13.46 0.32 0.72
C GLU A 55 -12.05 0.83 0.96
N ALA A 56 -11.04 -0.04 0.96
CA ALA A 56 -9.66 0.35 1.18
C ALA A 56 -9.11 1.26 0.06
N ASN A 57 -9.52 1.03 -1.19
CA ASN A 57 -9.13 1.91 -2.30
C ASN A 57 -9.82 3.29 -2.19
N VAL A 58 -11.10 3.30 -1.79
CA VAL A 58 -11.84 4.56 -1.55
C VAL A 58 -11.19 5.34 -0.41
N TRP A 59 -10.92 4.68 0.71
CA TRP A 59 -10.21 5.26 1.85
C TRP A 59 -8.88 5.88 1.42
N TRP A 60 -8.06 5.15 0.65
CA TRP A 60 -6.75 5.65 0.23
C TRP A 60 -6.86 6.89 -0.66
N LYS A 61 -7.85 6.96 -1.56
CA LYS A 61 -8.09 8.17 -2.37
C LYS A 61 -8.42 9.38 -1.48
N THR A 62 -9.24 9.19 -0.45
CA THR A 62 -9.58 10.26 0.50
C THR A 62 -8.38 10.68 1.34
N VAL A 63 -7.59 9.72 1.85
CA VAL A 63 -6.37 10.03 2.60
C VAL A 63 -5.38 10.81 1.73
N LYS A 64 -5.15 10.38 0.48
CA LYS A 64 -4.28 11.09 -0.47
C LYS A 64 -4.69 12.55 -0.68
N LEU A 65 -5.99 12.85 -0.76
CA LEU A 65 -6.46 14.23 -0.88
C LEU A 65 -6.21 15.05 0.39
N ARG A 66 -6.23 14.40 1.56
CA ARG A 66 -6.00 15.05 2.85
C ARG A 66 -4.52 15.33 3.12
N ILE A 67 -3.64 14.38 2.78
CA ILE A 67 -2.21 14.44 3.13
C ILE A 67 -1.31 14.81 1.94
N GLY A 68 -1.81 14.67 0.72
CA GLY A 68 -1.10 15.04 -0.49
C GLY A 68 -1.01 16.54 -0.60
N VAL A 69 0.22 17.06 -0.58
CA VAL A 69 0.52 18.42 -1.02
C VAL A 69 0.86 18.35 -2.51
N ASP A 70 0.36 19.28 -3.32
CA ASP A 70 0.62 19.30 -4.75
C ASP A 70 2.10 19.08 -5.08
N GLY A 71 2.40 18.00 -5.81
CA GLY A 71 3.75 17.64 -6.23
C GLY A 71 4.58 16.82 -5.24
N VAL A 72 4.12 16.55 -4.02
CA VAL A 72 4.86 15.74 -3.03
C VAL A 72 4.39 14.29 -3.03
N ALA A 73 5.30 13.36 -3.31
CA ALA A 73 5.02 11.93 -3.24
C ALA A 73 4.81 11.49 -1.79
N ILE A 74 3.71 10.76 -1.52
CA ILE A 74 3.48 10.17 -0.21
C ILE A 74 4.35 8.91 -0.09
N VAL A 75 5.35 8.95 0.79
CA VAL A 75 6.23 7.81 1.05
C VAL A 75 5.52 6.72 1.86
N TRP A 76 6.05 5.49 1.78
CA TRP A 76 5.41 4.31 2.34
C TRP A 76 5.19 4.40 3.86
N GLU A 77 6.15 4.98 4.59
CA GLU A 77 6.02 5.21 6.03
C GLU A 77 4.82 6.09 6.41
N ILE A 78 4.47 7.07 5.57
CA ILE A 78 3.29 7.90 5.81
C ILE A 78 2.02 7.08 5.54
N PHE A 79 2.01 6.29 4.47
CA PHE A 79 0.91 5.35 4.20
C PHE A 79 0.66 4.42 5.39
N LYS A 80 1.72 3.80 5.96
CA LYS A 80 1.61 2.89 7.11
C LYS A 80 0.98 3.56 8.32
N ARG A 81 1.43 4.77 8.66
CA ARG A 81 0.90 5.54 9.79
C ARG A 81 -0.58 5.82 9.64
N GLU A 82 -1.04 6.16 8.44
CA GLU A 82 -2.45 6.41 8.18
C GLU A 82 -3.27 5.11 8.13
N PHE A 83 -2.70 4.05 7.55
CA PHE A 83 -3.38 2.77 7.35
C PHE A 83 -3.60 1.97 8.64
N LEU A 84 -2.66 2.05 9.57
CA LEU A 84 -2.70 1.30 10.85
C LEU A 84 -3.20 2.15 12.02
N ARG A 85 -3.70 3.35 11.77
CA ARG A 85 -4.28 4.24 12.77
C ARG A 85 -5.64 3.75 13.24
#